data_AF-A0A2E0USI3-F1
#
_entry.id   AF-A0A2E0USI3-F1
#
_cell.length_a   1.000
_cell.length_b   1.000
_cell.length_c   1.000
_cell.angle_alpha   90.00
_cell.angle_beta   90.00
_cell.angle_gamma   90.00
#
_symmetry.space_group_name_H-M   'P 1'
#
loop_
_entity.id
_entity.type
_entity.pdbx_description
1 polymer ?
#
loop_
_entity_poly.entity_id
_entity_poly.type
_entity_poly.pdbx_seq_one_letter_code
_entity_poly.pdbx_strand_id
1 'polypeptide(L)'
;MGLTFGWIRSPQQVQDTELASLRADYQTDYILMVAETYLGNGNLEWAEQQILILGGDSALRSVQQAIITAESLGYDHLDVETLAKLAGAFQGTQVEP
;
A
#
# COMPACT_ATOMS: atom_id res chain seq x y z
N MET A 1 -17.56 -27.86 7.13
CA MET A 1 -16.83 -27.45 8.34
C MET A 1 -15.52 -26.85 7.89
N GLY A 2 -15.33 -25.56 8.11
CA GLY A 2 -14.14 -24.80 7.75
C GLY A 2 -14.24 -23.44 8.41
N LEU A 3 -14.15 -23.45 9.74
CA LEU A 3 -14.11 -22.25 10.57
C LEU A 3 -12.64 -21.87 10.77
N THR A 4 -12.24 -20.70 10.30
CA THR A 4 -11.07 -19.99 10.84
C THR A 4 -11.57 -18.72 11.48
N PHE A 5 -11.62 -18.76 12.81
CA PHE A 5 -11.97 -17.66 13.71
C PHE A 5 -10.77 -16.74 13.97
N GLY A 6 -11.08 -15.44 14.15
CA GLY A 6 -10.34 -14.49 15.01
C GLY A 6 -9.08 -13.90 14.36
N TRP A 7 -8.87 -12.59 14.36
CA TRP A 7 -8.92 -11.74 15.55
C TRP A 7 -9.39 -10.31 15.26
N ILE A 8 -10.17 -9.82 16.21
CA ILE A 8 -10.63 -8.45 16.40
C ILE A 8 -9.39 -7.56 16.56
N ARG A 9 -9.09 -6.68 15.59
CA ARG A 9 -8.04 -5.69 15.78
C ARG A 9 -8.63 -4.54 16.59
N SER A 10 -8.05 -4.34 17.77
CA SER A 10 -8.47 -3.41 18.82
C SER A 10 -8.73 -1.99 18.28
N PRO A 11 -9.70 -1.23 18.81
CA PRO A 11 -9.74 0.19 18.55
C PRO A 11 -8.52 0.82 19.22
N GLN A 12 -7.49 1.14 18.44
CA GLN A 12 -6.46 2.06 18.91
C GLN A 12 -7.18 3.38 19.15
N GLN A 13 -7.17 3.86 20.39
CA GLN A 13 -7.79 5.13 20.73
C GLN A 13 -7.01 6.23 20.02
N VAL A 14 -7.50 6.67 18.86
CA VAL A 14 -6.93 7.76 18.07
C VAL A 14 -7.37 9.07 18.71
N GLN A 15 -6.66 9.53 19.73
CA GLN A 15 -7.04 10.76 20.45
C GLN A 15 -6.41 12.03 19.85
N ASP A 16 -5.46 11.94 18.90
CA ASP A 16 -4.80 13.14 18.32
C ASP A 16 -4.29 13.01 16.86
N THR A 17 -4.67 11.98 16.09
CA THR A 17 -4.10 11.68 14.75
C THR A 17 -5.09 11.82 13.58
N GLU A 18 -6.30 12.33 13.83
CA GLU A 18 -7.52 11.98 13.08
C GLU A 18 -7.59 12.38 11.60
N LEU A 19 -6.85 13.37 11.10
CA LEU A 19 -6.95 13.75 9.68
C LEU A 19 -5.70 13.43 8.87
N ALA A 20 -4.51 13.56 9.46
CA ALA A 20 -3.28 13.19 8.76
C ALA A 20 -3.17 11.66 8.63
N SER A 21 -3.53 10.91 9.68
CA SER A 21 -3.60 9.44 9.60
C SER A 21 -4.69 9.00 8.64
N LEU A 22 -5.87 9.64 8.70
CA LEU A 22 -6.96 9.39 7.76
C LEU A 22 -6.61 9.80 6.32
N ARG A 23 -5.58 10.60 6.09
CA ARG A 23 -5.07 10.85 4.73
C ARG A 23 -4.06 9.79 4.33
N ALA A 24 -3.24 9.34 5.27
CA ALA A 24 -2.22 8.33 5.03
C ALA A 24 -2.81 6.93 4.83
N ASP A 25 -3.86 6.55 5.57
CA ASP A 25 -4.60 5.30 5.37
C ASP A 25 -5.32 5.29 4.01
N TYR A 26 -6.03 6.35 3.61
CA TYR A 26 -6.68 6.44 2.30
C TYR A 26 -5.65 6.36 1.16
N GLN A 27 -4.50 7.01 1.31
CA GLN A 27 -3.41 6.89 0.33
C GLN A 27 -2.88 5.45 0.29
N THR A 28 -2.73 4.80 1.44
CA THR A 28 -2.26 3.42 1.55
C THR A 28 -3.25 2.46 0.90
N ASP A 29 -4.55 2.60 1.16
CA ASP A 29 -5.62 1.81 0.55
C ASP A 29 -5.68 1.99 -0.96
N TYR A 30 -5.56 3.22 -1.44
CA TYR A 30 -5.52 3.48 -2.88
C TYR A 30 -4.31 2.81 -3.54
N ILE A 31 -3.12 2.94 -2.93
CA ILE A 31 -1.90 2.31 -3.46
C ILE A 31 -2.02 0.78 -3.42
N LEU A 32 -2.66 0.21 -2.40
CA LEU A 32 -2.95 -1.23 -2.31
C LEU A 32 -3.84 -1.69 -3.47
N MET A 33 -4.94 -0.98 -3.74
CA MET A 33 -5.83 -1.28 -4.87
C MET A 33 -5.10 -1.20 -6.23
N VAL A 34 -4.21 -0.22 -6.39
CA VAL A 34 -3.34 -0.12 -7.56
C VAL A 34 -2.39 -1.33 -7.66
N ALA A 35 -1.79 -1.74 -6.54
CA ALA A 35 -0.91 -2.91 -6.48
C ALA A 35 -1.63 -4.21 -6.83
N GLU A 36 -2.84 -4.42 -6.30
CA GLU A 36 -3.69 -5.58 -6.65
C GLU A 36 -4.04 -5.60 -8.14
N THR A 37 -4.41 -4.44 -8.70
CA THR A 37 -4.71 -4.31 -10.12
C THR A 37 -3.48 -4.60 -10.99
N TYR A 38 -2.31 -4.10 -10.58
CA TYR A 38 -1.03 -4.41 -11.21
C TYR A 38 -0.74 -5.91 -11.20
N LEU A 39 -0.94 -6.60 -10.07
CA LEU A 39 -0.73 -8.06 -10.01
C LEU A 39 -1.67 -8.83 -10.95
N GLY A 40 -2.86 -8.29 -11.22
CA GLY A 40 -3.81 -8.88 -12.17
C GLY A 40 -3.49 -8.63 -13.64
N ASN A 41 -2.92 -7.48 -13.99
CA ASN A 41 -2.75 -7.05 -15.39
C ASN A 41 -1.30 -6.89 -15.86
N GLY A 42 -0.33 -6.84 -14.95
CA GLY A 42 1.11 -6.64 -15.22
C GLY A 42 1.49 -5.25 -15.73
N ASN A 43 0.56 -4.28 -15.74
CA ASN A 43 0.78 -2.97 -16.32
C ASN A 43 1.42 -2.00 -15.30
N LEU A 44 2.75 -2.04 -15.23
CA LEU A 44 3.53 -1.24 -14.29
C LEU A 44 3.47 0.26 -14.61
N GLU A 45 3.42 0.64 -15.88
CA GLU A 45 3.31 2.04 -16.32
C GLU A 45 1.99 2.66 -15.85
N TRP A 46 0.88 1.92 -15.99
CA TRP A 46 -0.42 2.37 -15.48
C TRP A 46 -0.40 2.54 -13.96
N ALA A 47 0.21 1.59 -13.24
CA ALA A 47 0.33 1.68 -11.78
C ALA A 47 1.15 2.91 -11.35
N GLU A 48 2.23 3.21 -12.05
CA GLU A 48 3.05 4.40 -11.81
C GLU A 48 2.22 5.68 -11.97
N GLN A 49 1.48 5.81 -13.07
CA GLN A 49 0.63 6.96 -13.35
C GLN A 49 -0.43 7.16 -12.28
N GLN A 50 -1.07 6.08 -11.82
CA GLN A 50 -2.06 6.15 -10.74
C GLN A 50 -1.45 6.67 -9.44
N ILE A 51 -0.27 6.16 -9.06
CA ILE A 51 0.38 6.53 -7.80
C ILE A 51 0.90 7.97 -7.83
N LEU A 52 1.41 8.44 -8.97
CA LEU A 52 1.91 9.81 -9.12
C LEU A 52 0.81 10.88 -9.04
N ILE A 53 -0.46 10.54 -9.29
CA ILE A 53 -1.59 11.47 -9.09
C ILE A 53 -1.71 11.91 -7.61
N LEU A 54 -1.20 11.11 -6.67
CA LEU A 54 -1.17 11.47 -5.25
C LEU A 54 -0.16 12.60 -4.93
N GLY A 55 0.65 13.03 -5.90
CA GLY A 55 1.58 14.15 -5.76
C GLY A 55 2.89 13.81 -5.04
N GLY A 56 3.22 12.53 -4.89
CA GLY A 56 4.50 12.09 -4.34
C GLY A 56 5.65 12.24 -5.34
N ASP A 57 6.86 12.43 -4.83
CA ASP A 57 8.05 12.67 -5.68
C ASP A 57 8.40 11.49 -6.62
N SER A 58 8.02 10.27 -6.26
CA SER A 58 8.26 9.06 -7.07
C SER A 58 7.30 7.95 -6.63
N ALA A 59 6.80 7.15 -7.57
CA ALA A 59 5.90 6.04 -7.26
C ALA A 59 6.52 5.06 -6.25
N LEU A 60 7.82 4.72 -6.41
CA LEU A 60 8.53 3.84 -5.48
C LEU A 60 8.49 4.35 -4.03
N ARG A 61 8.81 5.63 -3.80
CA ARG A 61 8.75 6.21 -2.44
C ARG A 61 7.33 6.21 -1.87
N SER A 62 6.32 6.48 -2.70
CA SER A 62 4.93 6.42 -2.27
C SER A 62 4.53 5.00 -1.84
N VAL A 63 4.93 3.97 -2.58
CA VAL A 63 4.67 2.56 -2.22
C VAL A 63 5.43 2.17 -0.95
N GLN A 64 6.70 2.57 -0.81
CA GLN A 64 7.48 2.30 0.40
C GLN A 64 6.84 2.95 1.64
N GLN A 65 6.34 4.18 1.50
CA GLN A 65 5.62 4.85 2.57
C GLN A 65 4.30 4.13 2.90
N ALA A 66 3.58 3.65 1.87
CA ALA A 66 2.37 2.85 2.06
C ALA A 66 2.65 1.56 2.83
N ILE A 67 3.78 0.88 2.58
CA ILE A 67 4.18 -0.32 3.36
C ILE A 67 4.36 0.02 4.84
N ILE A 68 5.11 1.08 5.15
CA ILE A 68 5.34 1.51 6.54
C ILE A 68 4.01 1.86 7.22
N THR A 69 3.13 2.58 6.52
CA THR A 69 1.80 2.95 7.02
C THR A 69 0.94 1.69 7.25
N ALA A 70 0.89 0.77 6.29
CA ALA A 70 0.14 -0.48 6.38
C ALA A 70 0.60 -1.34 7.57
N GLU A 71 1.91 -1.45 7.82
CA GLU A 71 2.44 -2.13 9.01
C GLU A 71 2.02 -1.43 10.31
N SER A 72 2.07 -0.10 10.35
CA SER A 72 1.71 0.69 11.53
C SER A 72 0.22 0.59 11.89
N LEU A 73 -0.64 0.56 10.88
CA LEU A 73 -2.09 0.38 11.01
C LEU A 73 -2.45 -1.10 11.21
N GLY A 74 -1.54 -2.00 10.81
CA GLY A 74 -1.64 -3.41 11.09
C GLY A 74 -2.48 -4.18 10.09
N TYR A 75 -2.27 -3.89 8.81
CA TYR A 75 -2.85 -4.57 7.66
C TYR A 75 -2.44 -6.05 7.66
N ASP A 76 -3.19 -6.86 6.92
CA ASP A 76 -2.87 -8.28 6.79
C ASP A 76 -1.55 -8.48 6.02
N HIS A 77 -0.85 -9.57 6.33
CA HIS A 77 0.45 -9.87 5.72
C HIS A 77 0.37 -9.96 4.19
N LEU A 78 -0.74 -10.47 3.64
CA LEU A 78 -0.95 -10.57 2.19
C LEU A 78 -1.00 -9.20 1.51
N ASP A 79 -1.57 -8.19 2.17
CA ASP A 79 -1.68 -6.83 1.64
C ASP A 79 -0.31 -6.14 1.66
N VAL A 80 0.44 -6.31 2.75
CA VAL A 80 1.82 -5.84 2.86
C VAL A 80 2.72 -6.51 1.81
N GLU A 81 2.56 -7.81 1.58
CA GLU A 81 3.29 -8.54 0.53
C GLU A 81 2.92 -8.04 -0.87
N THR A 82 1.65 -7.69 -1.10
CA THR A 82 1.17 -7.12 -2.37
C THR A 82 1.81 -5.76 -2.65
N LEU A 83 1.87 -4.88 -1.65
CA LEU A 83 2.59 -3.61 -1.73
C LEU A 83 4.10 -3.84 -1.98
N ALA A 84 4.71 -4.80 -1.29
CA ALA A 84 6.13 -5.13 -1.45
C ALA A 84 6.47 -5.65 -2.87
N LYS A 85 5.58 -6.44 -3.48
CA LYS A 85 5.72 -6.88 -4.88
C LYS A 85 5.73 -5.70 -5.85
N LEU A 86 4.82 -4.75 -5.67
CA LEU A 86 4.80 -3.54 -6.50
C LEU A 86 6.06 -2.68 -6.29
N ALA A 87 6.53 -2.53 -5.05
CA ALA A 87 7.79 -1.82 -4.77
C ALA A 87 8.99 -2.48 -5.46
N GLY A 88 9.06 -3.82 -5.43
CA GLY A 88 10.09 -4.58 -6.13
C GLY A 88 10.06 -4.38 -7.64
N ALA A 89 8.87 -4.28 -8.23
CA ALA A 89 8.71 -4.01 -9.66
C ALA A 89 9.27 -2.62 -10.03
N PHE A 90 8.92 -1.57 -9.29
CA PHE A 90 9.47 -0.23 -9.52
C PHE A 90 10.99 -0.14 -9.27
N GLN A 91 11.49 -0.86 -8.25
CA GLN A 91 12.93 -0.95 -7.99
C GLN A 91 13.66 -1.57 -9.19
N GLY A 92 13.10 -2.60 -9.83
CA GLY A 92 13.66 -3.23 -11.02
C GLY A 92 13.75 -2.27 -12.22
N THR A 93 12.72 -1.46 -12.45
CA THR A 93 12.69 -0.46 -13.56
C THR A 93 13.69 0.68 -13.37
N GLN A 94 13.96 1.10 -12.13
CA GLN A 94 14.93 2.17 -11.84
C GLN A 94 16.40 1.74 -12.04
N VAL A 95 16.65 0.43 -12.18
CA VAL A 95 18.01 -0.14 -12.32
C VAL A 95 18.43 -0.27 -13.80
N GLU A 96 17.54 -0.01 -14.76
CA GLU A 96 17.87 -0.06 -16.19
C GLU A 96 18.59 1.24 -16.64
N PRO A 97 19.83 1.16 -17.16
CA PRO A 97 20.66 2.33 -17.55
C PRO A 97 20.34 2.92 -18.93
#